data_AF-A0A7G8P964-F1
#
_entry.id   AF-A0A7G8P964-F1
#
_cell.length_a   1.000
_cell.length_b   1.000
_cell.length_c   1.000
_cell.angle_alpha   90.00
_cell.angle_beta   90.00
_cell.angle_gamma   90.00
#
_symmetry.space_group_name_H-M   'P 1'
#
loop_
_entity.id
_entity.type
_entity.pdbx_description
1 polymer ?
#
loop_
_entity_poly.entity_id
_entity_poly.type
_entity_poly.pdbx_seq_one_letter_code
_entity_poly.pdbx_strand_id
1 'polypeptide(L)'
;MVCPAITLYAGAAPPTAAGSTPRWRCTLASHEPGTRRKRSGLLWLSRETGQEVLRADGTVVGLVADLSVELDQPSGPQMVQRLLIRRRRAPSLLVPWTAVVEFGRHGVLLNDGIDTAVPFDPDGTGLRDHEILLLRDVLDTQVVDIVGQRLARVSDVVLNRTADGRLELVGAEVGFGGVLRRLGLHRLAVRAGDDVVDWTDLHLTSERGHTVQLNTPRSAVHHLDESGLVALVDRLDVESAAEVLATTKPLVAARVIHGSDPVIGEKVLRAMPGDRAAHIVAAMPSAHAKRWLARLARAHAHPGRRSLRFQVWPRRRRTTGGRSR
;
A
#
# COMPACT_ATOMS: atom_id res chain seq x y z
N MET A 1 -21.45 -40.24 37.33
CA MET A 1 -20.98 -38.85 37.54
C MET A 1 -21.29 -38.10 36.26
N VAL A 2 -22.49 -37.61 35.98
CA VAL A 2 -23.28 -36.52 36.60
C VAL A 2 -22.47 -35.24 36.79
N CYS A 3 -22.89 -34.21 36.04
CA CYS A 3 -22.43 -32.81 36.02
C CYS A 3 -22.46 -32.15 37.40
N PRO A 4 -21.95 -30.90 37.48
CA PRO A 4 -22.88 -29.85 37.88
C PRO A 4 -22.90 -28.64 36.95
N ALA A 5 -24.07 -28.00 36.99
CA ALA A 5 -24.48 -26.82 36.24
C ALA A 5 -23.81 -25.53 36.76
N ILE A 6 -23.60 -24.58 35.85
CA ILE A 6 -23.27 -23.18 36.17
C ILE A 6 -24.58 -22.40 36.21
N THR A 7 -24.92 -21.89 37.40
CA THR A 7 -26.07 -21.01 37.64
C THR A 7 -25.70 -19.56 37.32
N LEU A 8 -26.52 -18.92 36.48
CA LEU A 8 -26.54 -17.49 36.20
C LEU A 8 -27.04 -16.69 37.41
N TYR A 9 -26.37 -15.58 37.74
CA TYR A 9 -26.98 -14.49 38.50
C TYR A 9 -26.98 -13.22 37.66
N ALA A 10 -28.19 -12.71 37.41
CA ALA A 10 -28.44 -11.38 36.89
C ALA A 10 -28.58 -10.40 38.07
N GLY A 11 -27.89 -9.26 38.00
CA GLY A 11 -27.96 -8.20 39.01
C GLY A 11 -27.83 -6.82 38.40
N ALA A 12 -28.98 -6.18 38.19
CA ALA A 12 -29.34 -4.75 38.26
C ALA A 12 -28.34 -3.64 37.83
N ALA A 13 -28.86 -2.70 37.03
CA ALA A 13 -28.33 -1.34 36.78
C ALA A 13 -29.17 -0.28 37.56
N PRO A 14 -28.89 1.05 37.50
CA PRO A 14 -27.66 1.84 37.71
C PRO A 14 -27.90 2.93 38.81
N PRO A 15 -27.06 3.98 39.05
CA PRO A 15 -27.13 5.22 38.22
C PRO A 15 -25.82 6.06 38.05
N THR A 16 -25.81 6.82 36.95
CA THR A 16 -25.18 8.13 36.65
C THR A 16 -23.89 8.60 37.34
N ALA A 17 -22.86 8.91 36.54
CA ALA A 17 -22.00 10.09 36.73
C ALA A 17 -21.30 10.50 35.41
N ALA A 18 -21.28 11.81 35.17
CA ALA A 18 -20.74 12.47 33.99
C ALA A 18 -19.21 12.61 34.02
N GLY A 19 -18.60 12.69 32.83
CA GLY A 19 -17.41 13.49 32.59
C GLY A 19 -16.04 12.83 32.78
N SER A 20 -15.61 11.99 31.82
CA SER A 20 -14.19 11.87 31.49
C SER A 20 -14.02 11.39 30.05
N THR A 21 -13.29 12.15 29.25
CA THR A 21 -12.86 11.78 27.90
C THR A 21 -12.08 10.46 27.92
N PRO A 22 -12.45 9.43 27.15
CA PRO A 22 -11.70 8.20 27.12
C PRO A 22 -10.41 8.44 26.32
N ARG A 23 -9.28 8.46 27.04
CA ARG A 23 -7.95 8.23 26.46
C ARG A 23 -7.89 6.76 26.03
N TRP A 24 -8.00 6.51 24.74
CA TRP A 24 -7.82 5.17 24.18
C TRP A 24 -6.35 4.76 24.33
N ARG A 25 -6.08 3.88 25.31
CA ARG A 25 -4.93 2.99 25.29
C ARG A 25 -5.29 1.82 24.40
N CYS A 26 -4.68 1.73 23.22
CA CYS A 26 -4.71 0.50 22.45
C CYS A 26 -4.00 -0.60 23.24
N THR A 27 -4.80 -1.55 23.71
CA THR A 27 -4.32 -2.83 24.23
C THR A 27 -4.29 -3.76 23.03
N LEU A 28 -3.08 -4.10 22.57
CA LEU A 28 -2.88 -5.13 21.55
C LEU A 28 -3.55 -6.42 22.04
N ALA A 29 -4.64 -6.82 21.40
CA ALA A 29 -5.26 -8.13 21.59
C ALA A 29 -4.41 -9.18 20.85
N SER A 30 -3.42 -9.68 21.58
CA SER A 30 -2.94 -11.07 21.61
C SER A 30 -3.29 -11.99 20.44
N HIS A 31 -2.33 -12.16 19.53
CA HIS A 31 -1.87 -13.48 19.10
C HIS A 31 -0.64 -13.87 19.97
N GLU A 32 -0.66 -15.02 20.64
CA GLU A 32 0.48 -15.58 21.39
C GLU A 32 1.51 -16.25 20.46
N PRO A 33 2.74 -16.59 20.92
CA PRO A 33 3.82 -15.69 21.30
C PRO A 33 5.08 -16.00 20.48
N GLY A 34 5.37 -15.20 19.46
CA GLY A 34 6.66 -15.18 18.78
C GLY A 34 7.50 -14.00 19.25
N THR A 35 8.16 -14.12 20.41
CA THR A 35 9.18 -13.19 20.95
C THR A 35 8.80 -11.70 20.97
N ARG A 36 8.67 -11.12 22.18
CA ARG A 36 8.85 -9.67 22.40
C ARG A 36 10.22 -9.24 21.86
N ARG A 37 10.27 -8.85 20.59
CA ARG A 37 11.48 -8.38 19.95
C ARG A 37 11.82 -7.00 20.53
N LYS A 38 13.00 -6.90 21.14
CA LYS A 38 13.54 -5.62 21.63
C LYS A 38 13.37 -4.56 20.54
N ARG A 39 12.81 -3.40 20.90
CA ARG A 39 12.62 -2.21 20.04
C ARG A 39 13.94 -1.61 19.49
N SER A 40 15.09 -2.25 19.69
CA SER A 40 16.43 -1.78 19.29
C SER A 40 16.83 -2.13 17.85
N GLY A 41 15.92 -2.72 17.06
CA GLY A 41 16.19 -3.16 15.67
C GLY A 41 15.34 -2.49 14.59
N LEU A 42 14.42 -1.58 14.94
CA LEU A 42 13.56 -0.93 13.95
C LEU A 42 14.31 0.16 13.17
N LEU A 43 14.07 0.18 11.87
CA LEU A 43 14.64 1.12 10.91
C LEU A 43 13.49 1.72 10.09
N TRP A 44 13.67 2.95 9.65
CA TRP A 44 12.73 3.66 8.79
C TRP A 44 13.40 3.87 7.45
N LEU A 45 12.81 3.37 6.38
CA LEU A 45 13.40 3.37 5.04
C LEU A 45 13.88 4.77 4.64
N SER A 46 13.08 5.80 4.92
CA SER A 46 13.44 7.18 4.55
C SER A 46 14.78 7.65 5.14
N ARG A 47 15.20 7.10 6.29
CA ARG A 47 16.46 7.42 6.98
C ARG A 47 17.64 6.58 6.51
N GLU A 48 17.37 5.44 5.88
CA GLU A 48 18.39 4.54 5.38
C GLU A 48 18.75 4.83 3.91
N THR A 49 17.86 5.47 3.16
CA THR A 49 18.18 5.92 1.79
C THR A 49 19.19 7.08 1.78
N GLY A 50 19.99 7.15 0.72
CA GLY A 50 21.04 8.16 0.55
C GLY A 50 22.37 7.84 1.23
N GLN A 51 22.47 6.74 1.98
CA GLN A 51 23.73 6.25 2.54
C GLN A 51 24.72 5.84 1.45
N GLU A 52 26.01 6.01 1.71
CA GLU A 52 27.07 5.55 0.81
C GLU A 52 27.16 4.02 0.80
N VAL A 53 27.36 3.47 -0.40
CA VAL A 53 27.60 2.05 -0.60
C VAL A 53 29.05 1.85 -1.00
N LEU A 54 29.77 1.07 -0.22
CA LEU A 54 31.21 0.88 -0.28
C LEU A 54 31.53 -0.58 -0.62
N ARG A 55 32.67 -0.82 -1.28
CA ARG A 55 33.29 -2.14 -1.38
C ARG A 55 34.25 -2.35 -0.20
N ALA A 56 34.65 -3.60 0.05
CA ALA A 56 35.68 -3.97 1.03
C ALA A 56 37.01 -3.19 0.90
N ASP A 57 37.36 -2.72 -0.29
CA ASP A 57 38.55 -1.88 -0.54
C ASP A 57 38.36 -0.39 -0.24
N GLY A 58 37.18 0.02 0.23
CA GLY A 58 36.82 1.41 0.53
C GLY A 58 36.31 2.21 -0.66
N THR A 59 36.24 1.62 -1.86
CA THR A 59 35.74 2.31 -3.06
C THR A 59 34.24 2.57 -2.95
N VAL A 60 33.83 3.82 -3.21
CA VAL A 60 32.40 4.21 -3.27
C VAL A 60 31.77 3.70 -4.56
N VAL A 61 30.81 2.80 -4.44
CA VAL A 61 30.01 2.27 -5.55
C VAL A 61 28.90 3.26 -5.95
N GLY A 62 28.26 3.88 -4.96
CA GLY A 62 27.15 4.80 -5.17
C GLY A 62 26.39 5.08 -3.88
N LEU A 63 25.10 5.40 -4.00
CA LEU A 63 24.22 5.67 -2.86
C LEU A 63 23.05 4.69 -2.83
N VAL A 64 22.61 4.31 -1.64
CA VAL A 64 21.35 3.57 -1.43
C VAL A 64 20.21 4.40 -2.00
N ALA A 65 19.54 3.88 -3.02
CA ALA A 65 18.41 4.54 -3.66
C ALA A 65 17.08 3.95 -3.23
N ASP A 66 17.02 2.61 -3.11
CA ASP A 66 15.81 1.90 -2.70
C ASP A 66 16.16 0.48 -2.25
N LEU A 67 15.18 -0.22 -1.67
CA LEU A 67 15.23 -1.62 -1.27
C LEU A 67 14.05 -2.35 -1.92
N SER A 68 14.25 -3.60 -2.34
CA SER A 68 13.19 -4.41 -2.92
C SER A 68 12.75 -5.56 -2.02
N VAL A 69 11.47 -5.93 -2.11
CA VAL A 69 10.89 -7.11 -1.48
C VAL A 69 10.10 -7.89 -2.52
N GLU A 70 10.03 -9.21 -2.34
CA GLU A 70 9.27 -10.12 -3.18
C GLU A 70 8.06 -10.63 -2.40
N LEU A 71 6.85 -10.29 -2.86
CA LEU A 71 5.62 -10.43 -2.08
C LEU A 71 5.01 -11.84 -2.13
N ASP A 72 5.35 -12.64 -3.15
CA ASP A 72 4.77 -13.97 -3.40
C ASP A 72 5.26 -15.10 -2.47
N GLN A 73 6.09 -14.76 -1.46
CA GLN A 73 6.72 -15.75 -0.60
C GLN A 73 5.68 -16.63 0.13
N PRO A 74 5.66 -17.97 -0.11
CA PRO A 74 4.60 -18.86 0.35
C PRO A 74 4.55 -19.00 1.88
N SER A 75 5.66 -18.80 2.58
CA SER A 75 5.76 -18.86 4.05
C SER A 75 7.01 -18.15 4.53
N GLY A 76 6.86 -17.29 5.54
CA GLY A 76 7.96 -16.58 6.18
C GLY A 76 7.79 -15.06 6.15
N PRO A 77 8.68 -14.35 6.86
CA PRO A 77 8.67 -12.90 6.91
C PRO A 77 9.07 -12.28 5.58
N GLN A 78 8.53 -11.09 5.26
CA GLN A 78 8.85 -10.38 4.02
C GLN A 78 10.25 -9.78 4.10
N MET A 79 11.25 -10.51 3.61
CA MET A 79 12.64 -10.05 3.63
C MET A 79 12.96 -9.12 2.47
N VAL A 80 13.86 -8.16 2.72
CA VAL A 80 14.53 -7.42 1.65
C VAL A 80 15.36 -8.40 0.82
N GLN A 81 15.15 -8.35 -0.49
CA GLN A 81 15.77 -9.25 -1.46
C GLN A 81 16.94 -8.59 -2.18
N ARG A 82 16.80 -7.30 -2.54
CA ARG A 82 17.84 -6.57 -3.27
C ARG A 82 17.96 -5.12 -2.83
N LEU A 83 19.14 -4.57 -3.05
CA LEU A 83 19.52 -3.18 -2.82
C LEU A 83 19.63 -2.46 -4.17
N LEU A 84 18.88 -1.37 -4.34
CA LEU A 84 19.03 -0.49 -5.49
C LEU A 84 20.07 0.58 -5.17
N ILE A 85 21.12 0.67 -5.99
CA ILE A 85 22.21 1.63 -5.86
C ILE A 85 22.14 2.63 -7.01
N ARG A 86 21.99 3.90 -6.68
CA ARG A 86 22.09 4.99 -7.65
C ARG A 86 23.55 5.39 -7.83
N ARG A 87 23.98 5.43 -9.10
CA ARG A 87 25.34 5.83 -9.50
C ARG A 87 25.28 7.15 -10.27
N ARG A 88 26.33 7.97 -10.17
CA ARG A 88 26.33 9.34 -10.71
C ARG A 88 26.58 9.42 -12.23
N ARG A 89 27.36 8.49 -12.79
CA ARG A 89 27.78 8.47 -14.21
C ARG A 89 27.63 7.10 -14.86
N ALA A 90 26.77 6.26 -14.28
CA ALA A 90 26.49 4.91 -14.76
C ALA A 90 25.02 4.57 -14.43
N PRO A 91 24.39 3.59 -15.12
CA PRO A 91 23.05 3.13 -14.79
C PRO A 91 22.93 2.74 -13.32
N SER A 92 21.75 2.83 -12.71
CA SER A 92 21.56 2.29 -11.37
C SER A 92 21.78 0.76 -11.37
N LEU A 93 22.12 0.20 -10.22
CA LEU A 93 22.34 -1.25 -10.06
C LEU A 93 21.38 -1.83 -9.05
N LEU A 94 20.76 -2.96 -9.40
CA LEU A 94 20.09 -3.83 -8.45
C LEU A 94 21.04 -4.94 -8.02
N VAL A 95 21.38 -4.95 -6.74
CA VAL A 95 22.33 -5.87 -6.14
C VAL A 95 21.60 -6.86 -5.23
N PRO A 96 21.79 -8.18 -5.35
CA PRO A 96 21.25 -9.15 -4.40
C PRO A 96 21.66 -8.86 -2.96
N TRP A 97 20.75 -9.06 -2.00
CA TRP A 97 21.05 -8.86 -0.58
C TRP A 97 22.21 -9.73 -0.09
N THR A 98 22.46 -10.88 -0.73
CA THR A 98 23.61 -11.76 -0.45
C THR A 98 24.97 -11.10 -0.68
N ALA A 99 25.03 -9.99 -1.44
CA ALA A 99 26.25 -9.22 -1.60
C ALA A 99 26.46 -8.19 -0.47
N VAL A 100 25.44 -7.93 0.36
CA VAL A 100 25.53 -7.00 1.49
C VAL A 100 26.17 -7.70 2.68
N VAL A 101 27.35 -7.24 3.08
CA VAL A 101 28.07 -7.72 4.26
C VAL A 101 27.56 -7.02 5.52
N GLU A 102 27.42 -5.69 5.42
CA GLU A 102 26.92 -4.88 6.51
C GLU A 102 26.03 -3.78 5.97
N PHE A 103 24.88 -3.59 6.60
CA PHE A 103 24.01 -2.43 6.37
C PHE A 103 24.07 -1.56 7.63
N GLY A 104 24.95 -0.56 7.72
CA GLY A 104 25.19 0.19 8.96
C GLY A 104 24.52 1.57 8.98
N ARG A 105 24.62 2.29 10.10
CA ARG A 105 24.18 3.71 10.17
C ARG A 105 25.08 4.66 9.35
N HIS A 106 26.31 4.24 9.07
CA HIS A 106 27.34 5.06 8.43
C HIS A 106 27.59 4.66 6.96
N GLY A 107 26.83 3.71 6.43
CA GLY A 107 27.01 3.20 5.07
C GLY A 107 26.69 1.72 4.95
N VAL A 108 26.69 1.25 3.71
CA VAL A 108 26.45 -0.16 3.35
C VAL A 108 27.74 -0.73 2.75
N LEU A 109 28.20 -1.85 3.29
CA LEU A 109 29.38 -2.56 2.81
C LEU A 109 28.97 -3.75 1.94
N LEU A 110 29.52 -3.81 0.73
CA LEU A 110 29.36 -4.92 -0.19
C LEU A 110 30.62 -5.81 -0.21
N ASN A 111 30.39 -7.11 -0.41
CA ASN A 111 31.45 -8.02 -0.84
C ASN A 111 31.69 -7.91 -2.35
N ASP A 112 32.63 -8.69 -2.86
CA ASP A 112 32.95 -8.73 -4.29
C ASP A 112 31.83 -9.37 -5.15
N GLY A 113 30.78 -9.92 -4.53
CA GLY A 113 29.60 -10.48 -5.20
C GLY A 113 28.70 -9.47 -5.92
N ILE A 114 29.07 -8.18 -5.95
CA ILE A 114 28.43 -7.15 -6.79
C ILE A 114 28.45 -7.52 -8.29
N ASP A 115 29.29 -8.46 -8.71
CA ASP A 115 29.31 -8.94 -10.10
C ASP A 115 27.99 -9.61 -10.54
N THR A 116 27.14 -10.00 -9.58
CA THR A 116 25.77 -10.48 -9.84
C THR A 116 24.73 -9.36 -9.97
N ALA A 117 25.16 -8.10 -9.87
CA ALA A 117 24.28 -6.95 -9.99
C ALA A 117 23.77 -6.80 -11.43
N VAL A 118 22.49 -6.46 -11.55
CA VAL A 118 21.89 -6.16 -12.85
C VAL A 118 21.70 -4.66 -12.99
N PRO A 119 21.92 -4.08 -14.18
CA PRO A 119 21.48 -2.72 -14.46
C PRO A 119 19.98 -2.57 -14.19
N PHE A 120 19.60 -1.45 -13.58
CA PHE A 120 18.22 -1.09 -13.34
C PHE A 120 17.84 0.15 -14.15
N ASP A 121 16.69 0.06 -14.82
CA ASP A 121 16.06 1.18 -15.50
C ASP A 121 14.83 1.66 -14.70
N PRO A 122 14.59 2.99 -14.59
CA PRO A 122 13.40 3.54 -13.95
C PRO A 122 12.05 2.95 -14.37
N ASP A 123 11.93 2.43 -15.59
CA ASP A 123 10.70 1.76 -16.07
C ASP A 123 10.40 0.42 -15.35
N GLY A 124 11.33 -0.05 -14.51
CA GLY A 124 11.20 -1.29 -13.75
C GLY A 124 11.91 -2.49 -14.39
N THR A 125 12.61 -2.29 -15.51
CA THR A 125 13.45 -3.32 -16.12
C THR A 125 14.49 -3.79 -15.10
N GLY A 126 14.51 -5.11 -14.88
CA GLY A 126 15.39 -5.78 -13.91
C GLY A 126 14.70 -6.18 -12.59
N LEU A 127 13.43 -5.80 -12.37
CA LEU A 127 12.60 -6.32 -11.28
C LEU A 127 11.88 -7.62 -11.67
N ARG A 128 11.73 -8.56 -10.73
CA ARG A 128 10.92 -9.77 -10.92
C ARG A 128 9.43 -9.45 -10.88
N ASP A 129 8.60 -10.38 -11.34
CA ASP A 129 7.15 -10.20 -11.47
C ASP A 129 6.49 -9.82 -10.13
N HIS A 130 6.82 -10.52 -9.04
CA HIS A 130 6.24 -10.28 -7.71
C HIS A 130 7.10 -9.38 -6.82
N GLU A 131 8.04 -8.67 -7.41
CA GLU A 131 8.97 -7.81 -6.69
C GLU A 131 8.56 -6.34 -6.80
N ILE A 132 8.63 -5.63 -5.68
CA ILE A 132 8.34 -4.21 -5.58
C ILE A 132 9.52 -3.47 -4.97
N LEU A 133 9.61 -2.17 -5.26
CA LEU A 133 10.55 -1.25 -4.65
C LEU A 133 9.85 -0.48 -3.53
N LEU A 134 10.40 -0.49 -2.33
CA LEU A 134 9.71 0.05 -1.15
C LEU A 134 9.56 1.57 -1.20
N LEU A 135 10.57 2.32 -1.66
CA LEU A 135 10.46 3.77 -1.77
C LEU A 135 9.58 4.16 -2.97
N ARG A 136 9.75 3.50 -4.12
CA ARG A 136 8.93 3.82 -5.33
C ARG A 136 7.46 3.43 -5.17
N ASP A 137 7.19 2.22 -4.70
CA ASP A 137 5.86 1.60 -4.79
C ASP A 137 5.06 1.71 -3.48
N VAL A 138 5.71 2.06 -2.34
CA VAL A 138 5.06 2.11 -1.02
C VAL A 138 5.17 3.49 -0.36
N LEU A 139 6.34 4.12 -0.32
CA LEU A 139 6.49 5.43 0.32
C LEU A 139 5.63 6.49 -0.39
N ASP A 140 4.95 7.34 0.38
CA ASP A 140 4.07 8.39 -0.16
C ASP A 140 2.93 7.90 -1.05
N THR A 141 2.64 6.60 -1.06
CA THR A 141 1.49 6.08 -1.79
C THR A 141 0.29 5.99 -0.87
N GLN A 142 -0.87 6.04 -1.50
CA GLN A 142 -2.12 5.77 -0.83
C GLN A 142 -2.21 4.25 -0.56
N VAL A 143 -2.75 3.90 0.60
CA VAL A 143 -2.91 2.52 1.06
C VAL A 143 -4.24 2.37 1.78
N VAL A 144 -4.77 1.16 1.78
CA VAL A 144 -5.94 0.81 2.57
C VAL A 144 -5.47 0.04 3.79
N ASP A 145 -5.72 0.62 4.96
CA ASP A 145 -5.58 -0.04 6.27
C ASP A 145 -6.84 -0.87 6.49
N ILE A 146 -6.69 -2.18 6.37
CA ILE A 146 -7.80 -3.13 6.38
C ILE A 146 -8.40 -3.25 7.77
N VAL A 147 -7.56 -3.36 8.80
CA VAL A 147 -7.99 -3.49 10.19
C VAL A 147 -8.63 -2.18 10.66
N GLY A 148 -8.01 -1.03 10.35
CA GLY A 148 -8.53 0.29 10.68
C GLY A 148 -9.68 0.76 9.77
N GLN A 149 -10.04 -0.01 8.75
CA GLN A 149 -11.06 0.29 7.74
C GLN A 149 -10.98 1.72 7.20
N ARG A 150 -9.77 2.18 6.87
CA ARG A 150 -9.55 3.55 6.43
C ARG A 150 -8.56 3.63 5.28
N LEU A 151 -8.71 4.69 4.51
CA LEU A 151 -7.71 5.08 3.55
C LEU A 151 -6.67 5.94 4.25
N ALA A 152 -5.39 5.62 4.03
CA ALA A 152 -4.29 6.37 4.58
C ALA A 152 -3.20 6.57 3.51
N ARG A 153 -2.19 7.36 3.87
CA ARG A 153 -1.00 7.54 3.05
C ARG A 153 0.19 7.05 3.84
N VAL A 154 1.07 6.27 3.20
CA VAL A 154 2.30 5.83 3.83
C VAL A 154 3.24 7.01 3.96
N SER A 155 3.61 7.32 5.19
CA SER A 155 4.60 8.34 5.50
C SER A 155 6.02 7.77 5.52
N ASP A 156 6.17 6.51 5.91
CA ASP A 156 7.44 5.77 5.95
C ASP A 156 7.23 4.25 5.95
N VAL A 157 8.26 3.51 5.53
CA VAL A 157 8.27 2.05 5.59
C VAL A 157 9.10 1.61 6.79
N VAL A 158 8.52 0.77 7.64
CA VAL A 158 9.14 0.27 8.86
C VAL A 158 9.79 -1.07 8.56
N LEU A 159 11.10 -1.08 8.70
CA LEU A 159 11.96 -2.25 8.55
C LEU A 159 12.45 -2.69 9.91
N ASN A 160 12.89 -3.92 9.95
CA ASN A 160 13.36 -4.53 11.15
C ASN A 160 14.65 -5.31 10.87
N ARG A 161 15.71 -4.96 11.60
CA ARG A 161 16.98 -5.67 11.51
C ARG A 161 16.93 -6.96 12.29
N THR A 162 17.09 -8.04 11.57
CA THR A 162 17.12 -9.43 12.01
C THR A 162 18.43 -9.75 12.75
N ALA A 163 18.50 -10.86 13.51
CA ALA A 163 19.70 -11.18 14.31
C ALA A 163 20.93 -11.48 13.43
N ASP A 164 20.68 -12.01 12.24
CA ASP A 164 21.64 -12.27 11.15
C ASP A 164 21.91 -11.04 10.27
N GLY A 165 21.41 -9.86 10.65
CA GLY A 165 21.69 -8.59 9.96
C GLY A 165 20.88 -8.33 8.69
N ARG A 166 19.93 -9.21 8.33
CA ARG A 166 18.97 -8.99 7.25
C ARG A 166 17.91 -7.97 7.66
N LEU A 167 17.22 -7.44 6.66
CA LEU A 167 16.12 -6.51 6.85
C LEU A 167 14.78 -7.18 6.53
N GLU A 168 13.85 -7.02 7.45
CA GLU A 168 12.49 -7.51 7.38
C GLU A 168 11.51 -6.35 7.26
N LEU A 169 10.62 -6.43 6.28
CA LEU A 169 9.47 -5.56 6.17
C LEU A 169 8.43 -5.98 7.19
N VAL A 170 8.22 -5.13 8.20
CA VAL A 170 7.28 -5.39 9.29
C VAL A 170 6.03 -4.53 9.22
N GLY A 171 6.10 -3.37 8.56
CA GLY A 171 4.93 -2.51 8.45
C GLY A 171 5.21 -1.18 7.77
N ALA A 172 4.22 -0.31 7.85
CA ALA A 172 4.33 1.06 7.36
C ALA A 172 3.75 2.03 8.38
N GLU A 173 4.39 3.19 8.48
CA GLU A 173 3.89 4.32 9.25
C GLU A 173 2.88 5.07 8.38
N VAL A 174 1.61 5.05 8.74
CA VAL A 174 0.52 5.67 8.00
C VAL A 174 0.03 6.94 8.68
N GLY A 175 -0.21 7.99 7.89
CA GLY A 175 -0.67 9.27 8.41
C GLY A 175 -0.41 10.44 7.48
N PHE A 176 -1.01 11.58 7.83
CA PHE A 176 -0.78 12.84 7.10
C PHE A 176 0.52 13.53 7.53
N GLY A 177 1.20 13.04 8.58
CA GLY A 177 2.45 13.60 9.09
C GLY A 177 3.54 13.67 8.03
N GLY A 178 3.69 12.61 7.22
CA GLY A 178 4.66 12.56 6.12
C GLY A 178 4.47 13.66 5.06
N VAL A 179 3.24 13.88 4.61
CA VAL A 179 2.90 14.95 3.66
C VAL A 179 3.23 16.32 4.25
N LEU A 180 2.86 16.54 5.51
CA LEU A 180 3.14 17.80 6.21
C LEU A 180 4.65 18.03 6.39
N ARG A 181 5.45 16.98 6.67
CA ARG A 181 6.92 17.08 6.74
C ARG A 181 7.53 17.51 5.41
N ARG A 182 7.06 16.96 4.28
CA ARG A 182 7.57 17.28 2.94
C ARG A 182 7.17 18.68 2.47
N LEU A 183 6.06 19.22 2.95
CA LEU A 183 5.65 20.60 2.73
C LEU A 183 6.32 21.61 3.68
N GLY A 184 7.24 21.16 4.55
CA GLY A 184 7.93 22.01 5.53
C GLY A 184 7.10 22.37 6.77
N LEU A 185 5.91 21.76 6.94
CA LEU A 185 4.96 22.02 8.03
C LEU A 185 5.24 21.15 9.26
N HIS A 186 6.50 21.12 9.70
CA HIS A 186 6.98 20.21 10.76
C HIS A 186 6.17 20.31 12.08
N ARG A 187 5.70 21.50 12.47
CA ARG A 187 4.92 21.70 13.71
C ARG A 187 3.52 21.09 13.66
N LEU A 188 2.94 20.96 12.46
CA LEU A 188 1.63 20.35 12.25
C LEU A 188 1.79 18.83 12.09
N ALA A 189 2.86 18.37 11.45
CA ALA A 189 3.18 16.96 11.33
C ALA A 189 3.28 16.25 12.68
N VAL A 190 3.93 16.86 13.68
CA VAL A 190 4.07 16.30 15.04
C VAL A 190 2.72 16.09 15.74
N ARG A 191 1.70 16.88 15.41
CA ARG A 191 0.36 16.76 15.99
C ARG A 191 -0.55 15.76 15.28
N ALA A 192 -0.23 15.43 14.03
CA ALA A 192 -1.10 14.60 13.20
C ALA A 192 -1.21 13.15 13.72
N GLY A 193 -0.19 12.68 14.46
CA GLY A 193 -0.09 11.28 14.88
C GLY A 193 0.20 10.40 13.67
N ASP A 194 1.21 9.56 13.78
CA ASP A 194 1.52 8.55 12.78
C ASP A 194 1.31 7.18 13.44
N ASP A 195 0.47 6.32 12.83
CA ASP A 195 0.20 4.96 13.31
C ASP A 195 1.08 3.99 12.53
N VAL A 196 1.67 2.99 13.20
CA VAL A 196 2.35 1.89 12.50
C VAL A 196 1.35 0.76 12.29
N VAL A 197 1.09 0.44 11.03
CA VAL A 197 0.21 -0.67 10.61
C VAL A 197 1.09 -1.82 10.14
N ASP A 198 0.73 -3.05 10.50
CA ASP A 198 1.42 -4.25 10.05
C ASP A 198 1.36 -4.36 8.53
N TRP A 199 2.43 -4.82 7.91
CA TRP A 199 2.48 -4.99 6.46
C TRP A 199 1.38 -5.92 5.95
N THR A 200 1.03 -6.96 6.71
CA THR A 200 -0.03 -7.90 6.31
C THR A 200 -1.42 -7.30 6.37
N ASP A 201 -1.60 -6.15 7.01
CA ASP A 201 -2.88 -5.46 7.15
C ASP A 201 -3.03 -4.31 6.14
N LEU A 202 -2.06 -4.15 5.24
CA LEU A 202 -2.01 -3.07 4.25
C LEU A 202 -2.24 -3.59 2.84
N HIS A 203 -3.18 -2.95 2.14
CA HIS A 203 -3.34 -3.08 0.70
C HIS A 203 -2.81 -1.85 -0.02
N LEU A 204 -1.87 -2.04 -0.93
CA LEU A 204 -1.25 -0.99 -1.74
C LEU A 204 -2.20 -0.56 -2.86
N THR A 205 -2.22 0.75 -3.13
CA THR A 205 -2.95 1.30 -4.29
C THR A 205 -2.01 1.83 -5.38
N SER A 206 -0.69 1.63 -5.26
CA SER A 206 0.22 1.88 -6.38
C SER A 206 -0.02 0.83 -7.46
N GLU A 207 0.04 1.19 -8.75
CA GLU A 207 -0.27 0.28 -9.86
C GLU A 207 0.45 -1.07 -9.73
N ARG A 208 1.78 -1.03 -9.56
CA ARG A 208 2.60 -2.24 -9.37
C ARG A 208 2.30 -2.94 -8.06
N GLY A 209 2.26 -2.20 -6.94
CA GLY A 209 2.02 -2.78 -5.62
C GLY A 209 0.67 -3.51 -5.55
N HIS A 210 -0.37 -2.88 -6.08
CA HIS A 210 -1.72 -3.41 -6.22
C HIS A 210 -1.72 -4.70 -7.04
N THR A 211 -1.17 -4.65 -8.26
CA THR A 211 -1.11 -5.79 -9.17
C THR A 211 -0.37 -6.97 -8.53
N VAL A 212 0.80 -6.72 -7.95
CA VAL A 212 1.62 -7.76 -7.32
C VAL A 212 0.91 -8.36 -6.11
N GLN A 213 0.30 -7.54 -5.26
CA GLN A 213 -0.45 -8.04 -4.10
C GLN A 213 -1.65 -8.87 -4.55
N LEU A 214 -2.45 -8.43 -5.52
CA LEU A 214 -3.61 -9.18 -5.98
C LEU A 214 -3.26 -10.58 -6.52
N ASN A 215 -2.12 -10.70 -7.21
CA ASN A 215 -1.61 -11.98 -7.72
C ASN A 215 -0.99 -12.88 -6.64
N THR A 216 -0.85 -12.37 -5.41
CA THR A 216 -0.26 -13.08 -4.28
C THR A 216 -1.34 -13.66 -3.35
N PRO A 217 -1.26 -14.94 -2.93
CA PRO A 217 -2.27 -15.56 -2.06
C PRO A 217 -2.48 -14.87 -0.70
N ARG A 218 -1.45 -14.21 -0.19
CA ARG A 218 -1.43 -13.48 1.09
C ARG A 218 -1.98 -12.05 1.02
N SER A 219 -2.42 -11.56 -0.13
CA SER A 219 -3.04 -10.23 -0.14
C SER A 219 -4.19 -10.20 0.83
N ALA A 220 -4.14 -9.20 1.70
CA ALA A 220 -5.09 -9.01 2.77
C ALA A 220 -6.54 -8.88 2.25
N VAL A 221 -6.69 -8.49 0.99
CA VAL A 221 -7.97 -8.47 0.27
C VAL A 221 -8.62 -9.85 0.17
N HIS A 222 -7.82 -10.92 0.00
CA HIS A 222 -8.33 -12.31 -0.06
C HIS A 222 -8.89 -12.81 1.27
N HIS A 223 -8.56 -12.12 2.37
CA HIS A 223 -9.03 -12.43 3.72
C HIS A 223 -10.18 -11.53 4.19
N LEU A 224 -10.60 -10.57 3.37
CA LEU A 224 -11.74 -9.72 3.68
C LEU A 224 -13.05 -10.49 3.55
N ASP A 225 -13.96 -10.25 4.49
CA ASP A 225 -15.36 -10.63 4.34
C ASP A 225 -16.10 -9.67 3.38
N GLU A 226 -17.38 -9.95 3.11
CA GLU A 226 -18.21 -9.12 2.23
C GLU A 226 -18.25 -7.65 2.67
N SER A 227 -18.29 -7.40 3.98
CA SER A 227 -18.36 -6.03 4.52
C SER A 227 -17.05 -5.27 4.35
N GLY A 228 -15.92 -5.96 4.57
CA GLY A 228 -14.58 -5.43 4.32
C GLY A 228 -14.35 -5.13 2.84
N LEU A 229 -14.82 -6.01 1.94
CA LEU A 229 -14.73 -5.80 0.50
C LEU A 229 -15.57 -4.60 0.02
N VAL A 230 -16.78 -4.39 0.57
CA VAL A 230 -17.57 -3.17 0.29
C VAL A 230 -16.80 -1.93 0.71
N ALA A 231 -16.29 -1.93 1.94
CA ALA A 231 -15.55 -0.82 2.50
C ALA A 231 -14.25 -0.52 1.73
N LEU A 232 -13.63 -1.54 1.14
CA LEU A 232 -12.46 -1.43 0.26
C LEU A 232 -12.84 -0.84 -1.11
N VAL A 233 -13.84 -1.43 -1.78
CA VAL A 233 -14.29 -1.01 -3.12
C VAL A 233 -14.74 0.45 -3.15
N ASP A 234 -15.40 0.92 -2.09
CA ASP A 234 -15.86 2.32 -2.01
C ASP A 234 -14.72 3.34 -1.81
N ARG A 235 -13.49 2.89 -1.54
CA ARG A 235 -12.32 3.75 -1.27
C ARG A 235 -11.22 3.65 -2.32
N LEU A 236 -11.26 2.63 -3.17
CA LEU A 236 -10.33 2.47 -4.28
C LEU A 236 -10.79 3.31 -5.49
N ASP A 237 -9.85 3.58 -6.39
CA ASP A 237 -10.20 4.00 -7.74
C ASP A 237 -10.95 2.88 -8.48
N VAL A 238 -11.61 3.25 -9.57
CA VAL A 238 -12.55 2.36 -10.27
C VAL A 238 -11.84 1.14 -10.84
N GLU A 239 -10.65 1.34 -11.40
CA GLU A 239 -9.82 0.33 -12.02
C GLU A 239 -9.33 -0.68 -10.96
N SER A 240 -8.73 -0.20 -9.87
CA SER A 240 -8.29 -1.06 -8.75
C SER A 240 -9.45 -1.82 -8.11
N ALA A 241 -10.60 -1.18 -7.92
CA ALA A 241 -11.80 -1.84 -7.40
C ALA A 241 -12.32 -2.94 -8.34
N ALA A 242 -12.23 -2.72 -9.66
CA ALA A 242 -12.60 -3.72 -10.66
C ALA A 242 -11.65 -4.92 -10.62
N GLU A 243 -10.35 -4.70 -10.49
CA GLU A 243 -9.35 -5.78 -10.37
C GLU A 243 -9.57 -6.61 -9.10
N VAL A 244 -9.80 -5.98 -7.95
CA VAL A 244 -10.16 -6.65 -6.69
C VAL A 244 -11.39 -7.56 -6.86
N LEU A 245 -12.46 -7.06 -7.47
CA LEU A 245 -13.68 -7.85 -7.65
C LEU A 245 -13.58 -8.91 -8.76
N ALA A 246 -12.61 -8.76 -9.68
CA ALA A 246 -12.33 -9.76 -10.71
C ALA A 246 -11.76 -11.05 -10.10
N THR A 247 -10.96 -10.97 -9.03
CA THR A 247 -10.39 -12.14 -8.32
C THR A 247 -11.39 -12.85 -7.41
N THR A 248 -12.47 -12.17 -7.04
CA THR A 248 -13.51 -12.69 -6.13
C THR A 248 -14.49 -13.65 -6.85
N LYS A 249 -15.27 -14.48 -6.16
CA LYS A 249 -16.33 -15.27 -6.82
C LYS A 249 -17.49 -14.37 -7.29
N PRO A 250 -18.13 -14.60 -8.46
CA PRO A 250 -19.20 -13.72 -8.97
C PRO A 250 -20.34 -13.45 -7.98
N LEU A 251 -20.76 -14.45 -7.21
CA LEU A 251 -21.80 -14.30 -6.18
C LEU A 251 -21.39 -13.34 -5.05
N VAL A 252 -20.14 -13.41 -4.61
CA VAL A 252 -19.61 -12.53 -3.56
C VAL A 252 -19.45 -11.12 -4.12
N ALA A 253 -18.87 -10.98 -5.31
CA ALA A 253 -18.75 -9.69 -5.99
C ALA A 253 -20.12 -9.02 -6.22
N ALA A 254 -21.17 -9.80 -6.53
CA ALA A 254 -22.54 -9.31 -6.68
C ALA A 254 -23.10 -8.72 -5.38
N ARG A 255 -22.79 -9.34 -4.23
CA ARG A 255 -23.16 -8.83 -2.91
C ARG A 255 -22.38 -7.58 -2.54
N VAL A 256 -21.08 -7.54 -2.85
CA VAL A 256 -20.24 -6.34 -2.67
C VAL A 256 -20.78 -5.16 -3.48
N ILE A 257 -21.03 -5.35 -4.78
CA ILE A 257 -21.64 -4.31 -5.62
C ILE A 257 -23.01 -3.85 -5.10
N HIS A 258 -23.77 -4.74 -4.47
CA HIS A 258 -25.06 -4.38 -3.87
C HIS A 258 -24.91 -3.57 -2.58
N GLY A 259 -23.89 -3.86 -1.77
CA GLY A 259 -23.59 -3.15 -0.52
C GLY A 259 -22.87 -1.82 -0.72
N SER A 260 -22.14 -1.66 -1.83
CA SER A 260 -21.42 -0.44 -2.23
C SER A 260 -22.36 0.69 -2.69
N ASP A 261 -21.81 1.90 -2.77
CA ASP A 261 -22.51 3.03 -3.38
C ASP A 261 -22.91 2.70 -4.85
N PRO A 262 -24.17 2.92 -5.26
CA PRO A 262 -24.64 2.54 -6.60
C PRO A 262 -23.92 3.23 -7.76
N VAL A 263 -23.35 4.42 -7.54
CA VAL A 263 -22.54 5.12 -8.55
C VAL A 263 -21.18 4.48 -8.67
N ILE A 264 -20.54 4.13 -7.54
CA ILE A 264 -19.28 3.40 -7.52
C ILE A 264 -19.45 2.02 -8.17
N GLY A 265 -20.43 1.23 -7.71
CA GLY A 265 -20.70 -0.09 -8.26
C GLY A 265 -20.99 -0.09 -9.77
N GLU A 266 -21.64 0.96 -10.29
CA GLU A 266 -21.82 1.12 -11.73
C GLU A 266 -20.50 1.36 -12.46
N LYS A 267 -19.67 2.28 -11.96
CA LYS A 267 -18.37 2.58 -12.58
C LYS A 267 -17.49 1.34 -12.59
N VAL A 268 -17.45 0.60 -11.48
CA VAL A 268 -16.66 -0.62 -11.33
C VAL A 268 -17.12 -1.70 -12.31
N LEU A 269 -18.43 -1.98 -12.39
CA LEU A 269 -18.97 -2.94 -13.37
C LEU A 269 -18.68 -2.54 -14.82
N ARG A 270 -18.55 -1.24 -15.12
CA ARG A 270 -18.22 -0.75 -16.47
C ARG A 270 -16.74 -0.84 -16.82
N ALA A 271 -15.87 -0.77 -15.82
CA ALA A 271 -14.43 -0.90 -16.02
C ALA A 271 -13.99 -2.36 -16.21
N MET A 272 -14.84 -3.32 -15.82
CA MET A 272 -14.59 -4.75 -16.02
C MET A 272 -14.81 -5.21 -17.47
N PRO A 273 -14.17 -6.32 -17.88
CA PRO A 273 -14.58 -7.09 -19.05
C PRO A 273 -16.08 -7.42 -19.02
N GLY A 274 -16.75 -7.30 -20.18
CA GLY A 274 -18.21 -7.39 -20.26
C GLY A 274 -18.78 -8.75 -19.85
N ASP A 275 -18.06 -9.83 -20.14
CA ASP A 275 -18.39 -11.20 -19.71
C ASP A 275 -18.33 -11.32 -18.18
N ARG A 276 -17.31 -10.75 -17.56
CA ARG A 276 -17.14 -10.75 -16.11
C ARG A 276 -18.23 -9.94 -15.41
N ALA A 277 -18.51 -8.73 -15.88
CA ALA A 277 -19.59 -7.90 -15.38
C ALA A 277 -20.96 -8.60 -15.53
N ALA A 278 -21.20 -9.25 -16.66
CA ALA A 278 -22.42 -10.01 -16.90
C ALA A 278 -22.58 -11.18 -15.91
N HIS A 279 -21.53 -11.94 -15.63
CA HIS A 279 -21.58 -13.01 -14.63
C HIS A 279 -21.89 -12.50 -13.23
N ILE A 280 -21.32 -11.35 -12.84
CA ILE A 280 -21.61 -10.72 -11.54
C ILE A 280 -23.08 -10.30 -11.47
N VAL A 281 -23.59 -9.62 -12.50
CA VAL A 281 -24.99 -9.19 -12.56
C VAL A 281 -25.95 -10.39 -12.58
N ALA A 282 -25.60 -11.47 -13.28
CA ALA A 282 -26.40 -12.70 -13.35
C ALA A 282 -26.45 -13.45 -12.00
N ALA A 283 -25.43 -13.30 -11.16
CA ALA A 283 -25.39 -13.88 -9.81
C ALA A 283 -26.25 -13.12 -8.79
N MET A 284 -26.76 -11.94 -9.14
CA MET A 284 -27.68 -11.17 -8.28
C MET A 284 -29.09 -11.79 -8.27
N PRO A 285 -29.88 -11.57 -7.20
CA PRO A 285 -31.32 -11.85 -7.25
C PRO A 285 -31.97 -11.17 -8.46
N SER A 286 -32.92 -11.83 -9.12
CA SER A 286 -33.47 -11.40 -10.42
C SER A 286 -34.00 -9.96 -10.43
N ALA A 287 -34.64 -9.52 -9.34
CA ALA A 287 -35.10 -8.14 -9.19
C ALA A 287 -33.93 -7.13 -9.17
N HIS A 288 -32.79 -7.49 -8.58
CA HIS A 288 -31.60 -6.65 -8.49
C HIS A 288 -30.87 -6.62 -9.84
N ALA A 289 -30.69 -7.78 -10.47
CA ALA A 289 -30.09 -7.90 -11.78
C ALA A 289 -30.80 -7.00 -12.81
N LYS A 290 -32.15 -7.03 -12.84
CA LYS A 290 -32.95 -6.17 -13.72
C LYS A 290 -32.68 -4.67 -13.51
N ARG A 291 -32.57 -4.23 -12.26
CA ARG A 291 -32.26 -2.82 -11.94
C ARG A 291 -30.87 -2.43 -12.41
N TRP A 292 -29.87 -3.28 -12.20
CA TRP A 292 -28.51 -3.05 -12.64
C TRP A 292 -28.38 -3.06 -14.16
N LEU A 293 -29.02 -3.99 -14.87
CA LEU A 293 -29.10 -3.98 -16.34
C LEU A 293 -29.71 -2.69 -16.88
N ALA A 294 -30.84 -2.25 -16.30
CA ALA A 294 -31.48 -0.98 -16.69
C ALA A 294 -30.59 0.24 -16.38
N ARG A 295 -29.79 0.20 -15.32
CA ARG A 295 -28.80 1.26 -15.01
C ARG A 295 -27.65 1.25 -16.02
N LEU A 296 -27.11 0.07 -16.32
CA LEU A 296 -25.99 -0.10 -17.26
C LEU A 296 -26.37 0.29 -18.70
N ALA A 297 -27.61 0.01 -19.12
CA ALA A 297 -28.14 0.43 -20.42
C ALA A 297 -28.30 1.96 -20.53
N ARG A 298 -28.75 2.63 -19.46
CA ARG A 298 -29.00 4.08 -19.48
C ARG A 298 -27.75 4.92 -19.72
N ALA A 299 -26.62 4.61 -19.13
CA ALA A 299 -25.42 5.43 -19.37
C ALA A 299 -24.77 5.18 -20.75
N HIS A 300 -25.06 4.06 -21.42
CA HIS A 300 -24.68 3.88 -22.84
C HIS A 300 -25.49 4.81 -23.78
N ALA A 301 -26.62 5.34 -23.34
CA ALA A 301 -27.45 6.26 -24.12
C ALA A 301 -26.93 7.71 -24.15
N HIS A 302 -25.82 8.03 -23.47
CA HIS A 302 -25.17 9.34 -23.52
C HIS A 302 -23.69 9.29 -23.95
N PRO A 303 -23.37 8.86 -25.18
CA PRO A 303 -22.05 9.03 -25.75
C PRO A 303 -21.91 10.47 -26.26
N GLY A 304 -21.66 11.44 -25.38
CA GLY A 304 -21.41 12.81 -25.85
C GLY A 304 -21.61 13.92 -24.85
N ARG A 305 -20.66 14.11 -23.95
CA ARG A 305 -20.20 15.47 -23.66
C ARG A 305 -18.71 15.51 -23.92
N ARG A 306 -18.37 16.00 -25.12
CA ARG A 306 -17.05 16.56 -25.41
C ARG A 306 -16.70 17.47 -24.25
N SER A 307 -15.71 17.07 -23.47
CA SER A 307 -14.99 17.94 -22.55
C SER A 307 -14.59 19.20 -23.33
N LEU A 308 -15.25 20.32 -23.02
CA LEU A 308 -14.79 21.64 -23.43
C LEU A 308 -13.39 21.78 -22.83
N ARG A 309 -12.37 21.63 -23.68
CA ARG A 309 -11.00 21.97 -23.36
C ARG A 309 -11.02 23.43 -22.93
N PHE A 310 -10.68 23.71 -21.67
CA PHE A 310 -10.28 25.04 -21.28
C PHE A 310 -9.17 25.47 -22.23
N GLN A 311 -9.46 26.46 -23.08
CA GLN A 311 -8.43 27.11 -23.88
C GLN A 311 -7.45 27.73 -22.90
N VAL A 312 -6.24 27.17 -22.90
CA VAL A 312 -5.08 27.72 -22.22
C VAL A 312 -4.84 29.12 -22.76
N TRP A 313 -4.85 30.10 -21.86
CA TRP A 313 -4.55 31.50 -22.09
C TRP A 313 -3.19 31.67 -22.81
N PRO A 314 -3.08 32.43 -23.91
CA PRO A 314 -1.78 32.68 -24.52
C PRO A 314 -0.93 33.54 -23.59
N ARG A 315 0.22 33.03 -23.17
CA ARG A 315 1.26 33.82 -22.50
C ARG A 315 1.72 34.93 -23.45
N ARG A 316 1.54 36.19 -23.02
CA ARG A 316 2.14 37.37 -23.66
C ARG A 316 3.64 37.13 -23.84
N ARG A 317 4.12 37.11 -25.08
CA ARG A 317 5.55 37.29 -25.37
C ARG A 317 5.92 38.72 -24.99
N ARG A 318 6.88 38.86 -24.07
CA ARG A 318 7.60 40.13 -23.87
C ARG A 318 8.33 40.44 -25.16
N THR A 319 8.00 41.56 -25.79
CA THR A 319 8.82 42.19 -26.81
C THR A 319 10.06 42.77 -26.12
N THR A 320 11.19 42.10 -26.25
CA THR A 320 12.50 42.72 -26.02
C THR A 320 12.73 43.72 -27.14
N GLY A 321 12.97 44.98 -26.76
CA GLY A 321 13.20 46.07 -27.67
C GLY A 321 14.44 45.87 -28.54
N GLY A 322 14.28 46.14 -29.83
CA GLY A 322 15.36 46.52 -30.72
C GLY A 322 15.02 47.91 -31.27
N ARG A 323 15.63 48.94 -30.70
CA ARG A 323 15.71 50.26 -31.34
C ARG A 323 16.83 50.18 -32.38
N SER A 324 16.50 50.51 -33.62
CA SER A 324 17.44 50.86 -34.65
C SER A 324 17.98 52.27 -34.39
N ARG A 325 19.31 52.39 -34.29
CA ARG A 325 20.18 53.28 -35.07
C ARG A 325 21.63 52.99 -34.72
#